data_AF-A0A7C3UXT3-F1
#
_entry.id   AF-A0A7C3UXT3-F1
#
_cell.length_a   1.000
_cell.length_b   1.000
_cell.length_c   1.000
_cell.angle_alpha   90.00
_cell.angle_beta   90.00
_cell.angle_gamma   90.00
#
_symmetry.space_group_name_H-M   'P 1'
#
loop_
_entity.id
_entity.type
_entity.pdbx_description
1 polymer ?
#
loop_
_entity_poly.entity_id
_entity_poly.type
_entity_poly.pdbx_seq_one_letter_code
_entity_poly.pdbx_strand_id
1 'polypeptide(L)'
;MAVERRYLPLQSTRHLGRTVQRYYFFTRYQRLWGRPLHRPLAWITSGAPVEILRALGIDCVYPENFGAICGARRVAPDLCRVAEAAGYSQDLCSYARAGIGAALRPDLAPMGGLPRPDLLVTCNNICGTVLKWYEVLARRWHVPLFMIDTPFVAGEPEEHAVSYVRAQLREMIAELERFTGRRLRAGQLRQRIMLSNEAVRLWGEIRGLCRAR
;
A
#
# COMPACT_ATOMS: atom_id res chain seq x y z
N MET A 1 33.34 -12.62 2.46
CA MET A 1 34.06 -11.55 3.20
C MET A 1 33.03 -10.52 3.65
N ALA A 2 32.83 -10.34 4.96
CA ALA A 2 31.90 -9.35 5.47
C ALA A 2 32.46 -7.95 5.20
N VAL A 3 31.74 -7.13 4.44
CA VAL A 3 32.11 -5.74 4.17
C VAL A 3 32.14 -4.99 5.50
N GLU A 4 33.31 -4.47 5.86
CA GLU A 4 33.51 -3.66 7.05
C GLU A 4 32.59 -2.44 7.00
N ARG A 5 31.62 -2.38 7.93
CA ARG A 5 30.63 -1.31 7.95
C ARG A 5 31.29 -0.03 8.46
N ARG A 6 31.45 0.97 7.60
CA ARG A 6 32.00 2.30 7.93
C ARG A 6 31.10 3.16 8.85
N TYR A 7 30.07 2.59 9.47
CA TYR A 7 29.12 3.32 10.30
C TYR A 7 28.62 2.46 11.46
N LEU A 8 28.40 3.11 12.60
CA LEU A 8 27.77 2.48 13.76
C LEU A 8 26.29 2.20 13.43
N PRO A 9 25.81 0.95 13.59
CA PRO A 9 24.40 0.65 13.33
C PRO A 9 23.52 1.35 14.36
N LEU A 10 22.57 2.17 13.87
CA LEU A 10 21.60 2.84 14.74
C LEU A 10 20.76 1.81 15.49
N GLN A 11 20.51 2.01 16.79
CA GLN A 11 19.63 1.16 17.60
C GLN A 11 18.21 1.08 17.00
N SER A 12 17.75 2.16 16.36
CA SER A 12 16.47 2.23 15.64
C SER A 12 16.39 1.24 14.47
N THR A 13 17.51 0.87 13.84
CA THR A 13 17.55 -0.10 12.73
C THR A 13 17.02 -1.47 13.17
N ARG A 14 17.35 -1.90 14.39
CA ARG A 14 16.86 -3.18 14.95
C ARG A 14 15.35 -3.14 15.18
N HIS A 15 14.84 -2.02 15.69
CA HIS A 15 13.41 -1.81 15.92
C HIS A 15 12.63 -1.77 14.61
N LEU A 16 13.12 -1.03 13.61
CA LEU A 16 12.52 -0.98 12.28
C LEU A 16 12.47 -2.37 11.62
N GLY A 17 13.58 -3.11 11.69
CA GLY A 17 13.64 -4.47 11.17
C GLY A 17 12.58 -5.39 11.79
N ARG A 18 12.42 -5.35 13.12
CA ARG A 18 11.38 -6.10 13.83
C ARG A 18 9.97 -5.66 13.43
N THR A 19 9.72 -4.36 13.28
CA THR A 19 8.43 -3.82 12.85
C THR A 19 8.05 -4.31 11.46
N VAL A 20 8.99 -4.23 10.50
CA VAL A 20 8.77 -4.70 9.12
C VAL A 20 8.56 -6.21 9.08
N GLN A 21 9.38 -6.99 9.78
CA GLN A 21 9.22 -8.45 9.88
C GLN A 21 7.85 -8.82 10.47
N ARG A 22 7.46 -8.16 11.55
CA ARG A 22 6.16 -8.35 12.19
C ARG A 22 5.02 -8.03 11.22
N TYR A 23 5.10 -6.90 10.52
CA TYR A 23 4.10 -6.50 9.53
C TYR A 23 3.90 -7.55 8.43
N TYR A 24 4.99 -8.05 7.82
CA TYR A 24 4.89 -9.06 6.76
C TYR A 24 4.53 -10.45 7.28
N PHE A 25 4.92 -10.80 8.52
CA PHE A 25 4.49 -12.03 9.17
C PHE A 25 2.97 -12.06 9.37
N PHE A 26 2.40 -11.01 10.00
CA PHE A 26 0.96 -10.93 10.19
C PHE A 26 0.20 -10.87 8.87
N THR A 27 0.75 -10.14 7.89
CA THR A 27 0.18 -10.06 6.53
C THR A 27 0.15 -11.44 5.86
N ARG A 28 1.25 -12.20 5.87
CA ARG A 28 1.33 -13.53 5.24
C ARG A 28 0.25 -14.47 5.74
N TYR A 29 -0.02 -14.45 7.04
CA TYR A 29 -1.03 -15.30 7.67
C TYR A 29 -2.40 -14.62 7.81
N GLN A 30 -2.58 -13.44 7.21
CA GLN A 30 -3.81 -12.64 7.36
C GLN A 30 -5.06 -13.43 6.98
N ARG A 31 -5.00 -14.28 5.96
CA ARG A 31 -6.18 -15.07 5.59
C ARG A 31 -6.59 -16.10 6.64
N LEU A 32 -5.66 -16.57 7.48
CA LEU A 32 -5.95 -17.55 8.53
C LEU A 32 -6.66 -16.90 9.72
N TRP A 33 -6.20 -15.71 10.15
CA TRP A 33 -6.75 -15.03 11.33
C TRP A 33 -7.77 -13.92 11.00
N GLY A 34 -7.68 -13.32 9.82
CA GLY A 34 -8.55 -12.24 9.36
C GLY A 34 -9.95 -12.73 9.00
N ARG A 35 -10.06 -13.91 8.36
CA ARG A 35 -11.35 -14.54 8.07
C ARG A 35 -12.23 -14.76 9.31
N PRO A 36 -11.77 -15.45 10.38
CA PRO A 36 -12.58 -15.63 11.58
C PRO A 36 -12.89 -14.32 12.32
N LEU A 37 -12.08 -13.27 12.13
CA LEU A 37 -12.30 -11.95 12.73
C LEU A 37 -13.07 -10.98 11.82
N HIS A 38 -13.56 -11.43 10.66
CA HIS A 38 -14.19 -10.59 9.64
C HIS A 38 -13.37 -9.35 9.28
N ARG A 39 -12.05 -9.50 9.17
CA ARG A 39 -11.11 -8.43 8.77
C ARG A 39 -10.64 -8.71 7.34
N PRO A 40 -11.14 -7.98 6.34
CA PRO A 40 -10.69 -8.19 4.97
C PRO A 40 -9.31 -7.59 4.73
N LEU A 41 -8.62 -8.11 3.71
CA LEU A 41 -7.31 -7.65 3.27
C LEU A 41 -7.45 -6.73 2.05
N ALA A 42 -7.07 -5.46 2.19
CA ALA A 42 -6.95 -4.52 1.09
C ALA A 42 -5.50 -4.44 0.60
N TRP A 43 -5.30 -4.47 -0.71
CA TRP A 43 -4.08 -3.88 -1.30
C TRP A 43 -4.36 -2.43 -1.66
N ILE A 44 -3.47 -1.54 -1.24
CA ILE A 44 -3.68 -0.10 -1.36
C ILE A 44 -2.45 0.61 -1.90
N THR A 45 -2.67 1.67 -2.70
CA THR A 45 -1.56 2.52 -3.15
C THR A 45 -0.97 3.29 -1.97
N SER A 46 0.29 3.70 -2.09
CA SER A 46 1.00 4.43 -1.02
C SER A 46 0.31 5.74 -0.63
N GLY A 47 -0.45 6.36 -1.54
CA GLY A 47 -1.22 7.57 -1.31
C GLY A 47 -2.71 7.38 -1.01
N ALA A 48 -3.21 6.14 -0.88
CA ALA A 48 -4.59 5.89 -0.50
C ALA A 48 -4.85 6.19 1.00
N PRO A 49 -6.05 6.67 1.38
CA PRO A 49 -6.39 7.05 2.75
C PRO A 49 -6.58 5.82 3.66
N VAL A 50 -5.47 5.33 4.19
CA VAL A 50 -5.40 4.12 5.03
C VAL A 50 -6.23 4.26 6.33
N GLU A 51 -6.46 5.48 6.81
CA GLU A 51 -7.16 5.78 8.05
C GLU A 51 -8.59 5.23 8.04
N ILE A 52 -9.30 5.43 6.93
CA ILE A 52 -10.69 4.96 6.74
C ILE A 52 -10.74 3.43 6.81
N LEU A 53 -9.84 2.78 6.07
CA LEU A 53 -9.75 1.32 6.02
C LEU A 53 -9.44 0.73 7.39
N ARG A 54 -8.45 1.29 8.09
CA ARG A 54 -8.07 0.86 9.45
C ARG A 54 -9.17 1.13 10.47
N ALA A 55 -9.96 2.18 10.31
CA ALA A 55 -11.11 2.48 11.17
C ALA A 55 -12.28 1.51 10.93
N LEU A 56 -12.42 0.95 9.72
CA LEU A 56 -13.37 -0.13 9.42
C LEU A 56 -12.81 -1.52 9.75
N GLY A 57 -11.59 -1.60 10.28
CA GLY A 57 -10.92 -2.86 10.63
C GLY A 57 -10.53 -3.69 9.40
N ILE A 58 -10.21 -3.01 8.30
CA ILE A 58 -9.62 -3.57 7.09
C ILE A 58 -8.10 -3.56 7.25
N ASP A 59 -7.45 -4.67 6.96
CA ASP A 59 -6.00 -4.78 7.00
C ASP A 59 -5.39 -4.38 5.65
N CYS A 60 -4.33 -3.59 5.66
CA CYS A 60 -3.82 -2.92 4.46
C CYS A 60 -2.39 -3.37 4.12
N VAL A 61 -2.18 -3.65 2.83
CA VAL A 61 -0.91 -4.03 2.23
C VAL A 61 -0.57 -3.11 1.07
N TYR A 62 0.72 -2.80 0.91
CA TYR A 62 1.21 -1.89 -0.12
C TYR A 62 2.04 -2.66 -1.16
N PRO A 63 1.50 -2.93 -2.35
CA PRO A 63 2.25 -3.52 -3.45
C PRO A 63 3.54 -2.77 -3.78
N GLU A 64 3.56 -1.44 -3.64
CA GLU A 64 4.77 -0.63 -3.82
C GLU A 64 5.84 -1.01 -2.80
N ASN A 65 5.52 -1.05 -1.51
CA ASN A 65 6.51 -1.46 -0.49
C ASN A 65 7.03 -2.87 -0.73
N PHE A 66 6.18 -3.78 -1.19
CA PHE A 66 6.59 -5.13 -1.55
C PHE A 66 7.49 -5.15 -2.80
N GLY A 67 7.21 -4.32 -3.79
CA GLY A 67 8.09 -4.12 -4.96
C GLY A 67 9.48 -3.63 -4.56
N ALA A 68 9.58 -2.75 -3.55
CA ALA A 68 10.87 -2.31 -3.03
C ALA A 68 11.65 -3.46 -2.38
N ILE A 69 10.95 -4.36 -1.68
CA ILE A 69 11.55 -5.59 -1.14
C ILE A 69 12.02 -6.50 -2.26
N CYS A 70 11.23 -6.66 -3.33
CA CYS A 70 11.63 -7.45 -4.50
C CYS A 70 12.92 -6.89 -5.14
N GLY A 71 13.02 -5.56 -5.24
CA GLY A 71 14.24 -4.88 -5.69
C GLY A 71 15.43 -5.13 -4.76
N ALA A 72 15.24 -4.93 -3.45
CA ALA A 72 16.29 -5.16 -2.45
C ALA A 72 16.76 -6.63 -2.39
N ARG A 73 15.88 -7.58 -2.68
CA ARG A 73 16.18 -9.03 -2.76
C ARG A 73 16.71 -9.47 -4.12
N ARG A 74 16.86 -8.54 -5.08
CA ARG A 74 17.35 -8.80 -6.44
C ARG A 74 16.51 -9.78 -7.27
N VAL A 75 15.23 -9.91 -6.95
CA VAL A 75 14.28 -10.77 -7.69
C VAL A 75 13.36 -9.97 -8.61
N ALA A 76 13.36 -8.64 -8.50
CA ALA A 76 12.54 -7.77 -9.35
C ALA A 76 12.75 -8.00 -10.86
N PRO A 77 13.98 -8.19 -11.40
CA PRO A 77 14.17 -8.44 -12.83
C PRO A 77 13.43 -9.68 -13.32
N ASP A 78 13.49 -10.80 -12.58
CA ASP A 78 12.83 -12.04 -12.97
C ASP A 78 11.30 -11.89 -12.94
N LEU A 79 10.77 -11.21 -11.92
CA LEU A 79 9.35 -10.88 -11.84
C LEU A 79 8.89 -9.95 -12.97
N CYS A 80 9.72 -8.98 -13.37
CA CYS A 80 9.42 -8.12 -14.51
C CYS A 80 9.32 -8.94 -15.80
N ARG A 81 10.26 -9.88 -16.02
CA ARG A 81 10.21 -10.80 -17.19
C ARG A 81 8.94 -11.66 -17.22
N VAL A 82 8.43 -12.06 -16.05
CA VAL A 82 7.13 -12.77 -15.98
C VAL A 82 5.99 -11.89 -16.49
N ALA A 83 5.95 -10.61 -16.10
CA ALA A 83 4.94 -9.69 -16.61
C ALA A 83 5.13 -9.41 -18.11
N GLU A 84 6.36 -9.24 -18.58
CA GLU A 84 6.64 -8.99 -20.00
C GLU A 84 6.23 -10.17 -20.88
N ALA A 85 6.52 -11.40 -20.44
CA ALA A 85 6.05 -12.61 -21.11
C ALA A 85 4.52 -12.76 -21.10
N ALA A 86 3.83 -12.11 -20.17
CA ALA A 86 2.37 -12.02 -20.12
C ALA A 86 1.80 -10.87 -20.99
N GLY A 87 2.65 -10.16 -21.74
CA GLY A 87 2.25 -9.11 -22.69
C GLY A 87 2.32 -7.69 -22.16
N TYR A 88 2.88 -7.46 -20.97
CA TYR A 88 3.04 -6.11 -20.42
C TYR A 88 4.30 -5.42 -20.96
N SER A 89 4.17 -4.16 -21.41
CA SER A 89 5.31 -3.40 -21.96
C SER A 89 6.44 -3.20 -20.94
N GLN A 90 7.68 -3.25 -21.41
CA GLN A 90 8.90 -2.92 -20.66
C GLN A 90 8.91 -1.47 -20.17
N ASP A 91 8.21 -0.57 -20.87
CA ASP A 91 8.15 0.86 -20.55
C ASP A 91 7.33 1.13 -19.27
N LEU A 92 6.59 0.14 -18.79
CA LEU A 92 5.86 0.26 -17.54
C LEU A 92 6.82 0.34 -16.35
N CYS A 93 6.36 1.05 -15.32
CA CYS A 93 7.05 1.14 -14.03
C CYS A 93 7.42 -0.25 -13.51
N SER A 94 8.67 -0.41 -13.06
CA SER A 94 9.18 -1.69 -12.54
C SER A 94 8.41 -2.17 -11.32
N TYR A 95 7.81 -1.28 -10.51
CA TYR A 95 6.89 -1.68 -9.43
C TYR A 95 5.63 -2.35 -9.96
N ALA A 96 5.04 -1.82 -11.05
CA ALA A 96 3.85 -2.40 -11.67
C ALA A 96 4.18 -3.76 -12.31
N ARG A 97 5.27 -3.84 -13.08
CA ARG A 97 5.73 -5.10 -13.69
C ARG A 97 6.08 -6.14 -12.65
N ALA A 98 6.91 -5.81 -11.65
CA ALA A 98 7.27 -6.75 -10.59
C ALA A 98 6.06 -7.15 -9.75
N GLY A 99 5.12 -6.23 -9.49
CA GLY A 99 3.89 -6.51 -8.76
C GLY A 99 2.94 -7.45 -9.51
N ILE A 100 2.74 -7.24 -10.81
CA ILE A 100 1.97 -8.13 -11.68
C ILE A 100 2.68 -9.49 -11.81
N GLY A 101 4.00 -9.48 -12.02
CA GLY A 101 4.83 -10.68 -12.06
C GLY A 101 4.73 -11.50 -10.79
N ALA A 102 4.78 -10.86 -9.61
CA ALA A 102 4.60 -11.52 -8.32
C ALA A 102 3.17 -12.04 -8.11
N ALA A 103 2.17 -11.37 -8.67
CA ALA A 103 0.79 -11.87 -8.67
C ALA A 103 0.61 -13.11 -9.56
N LEU A 104 1.39 -13.22 -10.65
CA LEU A 104 1.39 -14.33 -11.60
C LEU A 104 2.21 -15.52 -11.10
N ARG A 105 3.42 -15.26 -10.60
CA ARG A 105 4.42 -16.22 -10.12
C ARG A 105 4.84 -15.88 -8.69
N PRO A 106 3.96 -16.08 -7.70
CA PRO A 106 4.25 -15.78 -6.30
C PRO A 106 5.43 -16.60 -5.73
N ASP A 107 5.71 -17.76 -6.31
CA ASP A 107 6.84 -18.62 -5.97
C ASP A 107 8.21 -17.97 -6.23
N LEU A 108 8.29 -17.05 -7.19
CA LEU A 108 9.50 -16.27 -7.48
C LEU A 108 9.63 -15.03 -6.58
N ALA A 109 8.55 -14.65 -5.90
CA ALA A 109 8.52 -13.46 -5.07
C ALA A 109 8.96 -13.76 -3.62
N PRO A 110 9.57 -12.80 -2.91
CA PRO A 110 9.95 -13.00 -1.52
C PRO A 110 8.73 -13.38 -0.68
N MET A 111 8.92 -14.29 0.27
CA MET A 111 7.84 -14.74 1.16
C MET A 111 6.64 -15.38 0.42
N GLY A 112 6.82 -15.87 -0.81
CA GLY A 112 5.75 -16.50 -1.59
C GLY A 112 4.71 -15.50 -2.09
N GLY A 113 5.09 -14.22 -2.26
CA GLY A 113 4.19 -13.16 -2.70
C GLY A 113 3.33 -12.58 -1.57
N LEU A 114 2.55 -11.56 -1.93
CA LEU A 114 1.54 -10.99 -1.06
C LEU A 114 0.29 -11.89 -1.05
N PRO A 115 -0.44 -12.00 0.08
CA PRO A 115 -1.68 -12.75 0.11
C PRO A 115 -2.71 -12.10 -0.81
N ARG A 116 -3.53 -12.93 -1.47
CA ARG A 116 -4.64 -12.47 -2.32
C ARG A 116 -5.52 -11.47 -1.53
N PRO A 117 -5.78 -10.27 -2.07
CA PRO A 117 -6.66 -9.29 -1.45
C PRO A 117 -8.13 -9.71 -1.54
N ASP A 118 -8.95 -9.15 -0.66
CA ASP A 118 -10.41 -9.20 -0.73
C ASP A 118 -10.98 -7.94 -1.43
N LEU A 119 -10.21 -6.84 -1.44
CA LEU A 119 -10.53 -5.59 -2.13
C LEU A 119 -9.25 -4.83 -2.50
N LEU A 120 -9.37 -3.88 -3.41
CA LEU A 120 -8.30 -2.99 -3.85
C LEU A 120 -8.71 -1.54 -3.63
N VAL A 121 -7.77 -0.69 -3.19
CA VAL A 121 -8.02 0.75 -3.02
C VAL A 121 -6.87 1.53 -3.65
N THR A 122 -7.17 2.32 -4.67
CA THR A 122 -6.17 3.08 -5.41
C THR A 122 -6.49 4.56 -5.37
N CYS A 123 -5.43 5.37 -5.30
CA CYS A 123 -5.46 6.81 -5.37
C CYS A 123 -4.38 7.26 -6.37
N ASN A 124 -4.74 8.09 -7.35
CA ASN A 124 -3.82 8.54 -8.40
C ASN A 124 -2.96 9.76 -8.01
N ASN A 125 -2.97 10.17 -6.75
CA ASN A 125 -2.13 11.26 -6.24
C ASN A 125 -0.62 11.01 -6.39
N ILE A 126 -0.20 9.78 -6.69
CA ILE A 126 1.20 9.43 -6.93
C ILE A 126 1.59 9.33 -8.41
N CYS A 127 0.73 8.74 -9.26
CA CYS A 127 0.90 8.66 -10.72
C CYS A 127 -0.35 8.09 -11.39
N GLY A 128 -0.45 8.20 -12.72
CA GLY A 128 -1.54 7.56 -13.49
C GLY A 128 -1.40 6.05 -13.67
N THR A 129 -0.18 5.50 -13.56
CA THR A 129 0.09 4.07 -13.80
C THR A 129 -0.63 3.16 -12.81
N VAL A 130 -0.82 3.60 -11.57
CA VAL A 130 -1.48 2.78 -10.54
C VAL A 130 -2.93 2.46 -10.89
N LEU A 131 -3.63 3.32 -11.62
CA LEU A 131 -5.00 3.06 -12.06
C LEU A 131 -5.06 1.77 -12.90
N LYS A 132 -4.27 1.70 -13.97
CA LYS A 132 -4.24 0.53 -14.86
C LYS A 132 -3.63 -0.69 -14.20
N TRP A 133 -2.63 -0.51 -13.35
CA TRP A 133 -2.08 -1.60 -12.56
C TRP A 133 -3.14 -2.23 -11.64
N TYR A 134 -3.90 -1.42 -10.91
CA TYR A 134 -4.91 -1.93 -9.99
C TYR A 134 -6.13 -2.51 -10.72
N GLU A 135 -6.51 -1.98 -11.89
CA GLU A 135 -7.51 -2.62 -12.76
C GLU A 135 -7.08 -4.04 -13.18
N VAL A 136 -5.81 -4.25 -13.52
CA VAL A 136 -5.26 -5.57 -13.86
C VAL A 136 -5.38 -6.52 -12.66
N LEU A 137 -5.01 -6.05 -11.47
CA LEU A 137 -5.12 -6.85 -10.24
C LEU A 137 -6.58 -7.18 -9.89
N ALA A 138 -7.49 -6.22 -10.09
CA ALA A 138 -8.92 -6.39 -9.86
C ALA A 138 -9.49 -7.48 -10.78
N ARG A 139 -9.18 -7.42 -12.08
CA ARG A 139 -9.59 -8.44 -13.06
C ARG A 139 -9.01 -9.81 -12.74
N ARG A 140 -7.75 -9.88 -12.28
CA ARG A 140 -7.12 -11.16 -11.92
C ARG A 140 -7.83 -11.85 -10.76
N TRP A 141 -8.15 -11.12 -9.70
CA TRP A 141 -8.74 -11.72 -8.49
C TRP A 141 -10.24 -11.57 -8.36
N HIS A 142 -10.90 -10.89 -9.31
CA HIS A 142 -12.34 -10.65 -9.30
C HIS A 142 -12.79 -10.02 -7.97
N VAL A 143 -12.08 -8.97 -7.55
CA VAL A 143 -12.32 -8.24 -6.30
C VAL A 143 -12.71 -6.79 -6.59
N PRO A 144 -13.50 -6.14 -5.71
CA PRO A 144 -13.88 -4.74 -5.90
C PRO A 144 -12.64 -3.83 -5.87
N LEU A 145 -12.67 -2.82 -6.75
CA LEU A 145 -11.66 -1.77 -6.84
C LEU A 145 -12.29 -0.43 -6.49
N PHE A 146 -11.81 0.19 -5.42
CA PHE A 146 -12.18 1.53 -5.01
C PHE A 146 -11.13 2.52 -5.53
N MET A 147 -11.55 3.45 -6.38
CA MET A 147 -10.69 4.50 -6.93
C MET A 147 -11.01 5.82 -6.26
N ILE A 148 -9.98 6.53 -5.83
CA ILE A 148 -10.05 7.94 -5.44
C ILE A 148 -9.26 8.72 -6.49
N ASP A 149 -9.97 9.49 -7.28
CA ASP A 149 -9.40 10.38 -8.26
C ASP A 149 -9.12 11.75 -7.62
N THR A 150 -7.84 12.05 -7.44
CA THR A 150 -7.33 13.34 -7.01
C THR A 150 -6.89 14.14 -8.23
N PRO A 151 -7.56 15.27 -8.54
CA PRO A 151 -7.16 16.15 -9.62
C PRO A 151 -5.72 16.63 -9.46
N PHE A 152 -5.03 16.88 -10.58
CA PHE A 152 -3.73 17.55 -10.55
C PHE A 152 -3.92 19.02 -10.17
N VAL A 153 -3.25 19.47 -9.11
CA VAL A 153 -3.33 20.84 -8.60
C VAL A 153 -1.93 21.45 -8.61
N ALA A 154 -1.75 22.55 -9.34
CA ALA A 154 -0.45 23.25 -9.45
C ALA A 154 -0.19 24.23 -8.28
N GLY A 155 -1.22 24.57 -7.50
CA GLY A 155 -1.15 25.48 -6.35
C GLY A 155 -2.03 25.01 -5.19
N GLU A 156 -2.80 25.92 -4.60
CA GLU A 156 -3.80 25.55 -3.61
C GLU A 156 -5.01 24.88 -4.27
N PRO A 157 -5.58 23.84 -3.65
CA PRO A 157 -6.76 23.18 -4.19
C PRO A 157 -7.97 24.11 -4.12
N GLU A 158 -8.62 24.31 -5.26
CA GLU A 158 -9.90 25.02 -5.33
C GLU A 158 -11.01 24.23 -4.60
N GLU A 159 -12.04 24.94 -4.10
CA GLU A 159 -13.14 24.33 -3.35
C GLU A 159 -13.86 23.22 -4.13
N HIS A 160 -13.94 23.34 -5.46
CA HIS A 160 -14.55 22.33 -6.31
C HIS A 160 -13.74 21.02 -6.30
N ALA A 161 -12.40 21.09 -6.31
CA ALA A 161 -11.51 19.93 -6.25
C ALA A 161 -11.57 19.26 -4.87
N VAL A 162 -11.61 20.06 -3.79
CA VAL A 162 -11.81 19.56 -2.42
C VAL A 162 -13.17 18.87 -2.30
N SER A 163 -14.24 19.49 -2.82
CA SER A 163 -15.59 18.94 -2.82
C SER A 163 -15.68 17.64 -3.60
N TYR A 164 -15.01 17.53 -4.75
CA TYR A 164 -14.95 16.33 -5.57
C TYR A 164 -14.30 15.16 -4.83
N VAL A 165 -13.11 15.34 -4.26
CA VAL A 165 -12.44 14.28 -3.49
C VAL A 165 -13.24 13.92 -2.23
N ARG A 166 -13.82 14.92 -1.55
CA ARG A 166 -14.68 14.69 -0.38
C ARG A 166 -15.90 13.83 -0.71
N ALA A 167 -16.54 14.06 -1.86
CA ALA A 167 -17.68 13.26 -2.31
C ALA A 167 -17.26 11.80 -2.54
N GLN A 168 -16.15 11.56 -3.25
CA GLN A 168 -15.61 10.23 -3.49
C GLN A 168 -15.26 9.50 -2.18
N LEU A 169 -14.66 10.19 -1.20
CA LEU A 169 -14.37 9.60 0.10
C LEU A 169 -15.64 9.17 0.84
N ARG A 170 -16.72 9.97 0.76
CA ARG A 170 -18.01 9.62 1.38
C ARG A 170 -18.67 8.42 0.70
N GLU A 171 -18.62 8.36 -0.63
CA GLU A 171 -19.11 7.23 -1.40
C GLU A 171 -18.34 5.95 -1.09
N MET A 172 -17.00 6.03 -1.08
CA MET A 172 -16.13 4.91 -0.71
C MET A 172 -16.42 4.44 0.71
N ILE A 173 -16.61 5.34 1.68
CA ILE A 173 -16.99 4.96 3.05
C ILE A 173 -18.29 4.16 3.02
N ALA A 174 -19.33 4.64 2.34
CA ALA A 174 -20.62 3.96 2.29
C ALA A 174 -20.52 2.56 1.65
N GLU A 175 -19.73 2.41 0.59
CA GLU A 175 -19.46 1.11 -0.03
C GLU A 175 -18.64 0.18 0.88
N LEU A 176 -17.61 0.69 1.55
CA LEU A 176 -16.81 -0.10 2.47
C LEU A 176 -17.60 -0.53 3.70
N GLU A 177 -18.53 0.29 4.18
CA GLU A 177 -19.47 -0.09 5.24
C GLU A 177 -20.39 -1.24 4.79
N ARG A 178 -20.91 -1.19 3.56
CA ARG A 178 -21.67 -2.30 2.96
C ARG A 178 -20.83 -3.56 2.83
N PHE A 179 -19.62 -3.44 2.30
CA PHE A 179 -18.70 -4.56 2.07
C PHE A 179 -18.28 -5.24 3.38
N THR A 180 -17.99 -4.45 4.41
CA THR A 180 -17.52 -4.98 5.70
C THR A 180 -18.64 -5.34 6.68
N GLY A 181 -19.87 -4.86 6.45
CA GLY A 181 -20.96 -4.92 7.41
C GLY A 181 -20.72 -4.10 8.68
N ARG A 182 -19.74 -3.18 8.67
CA ARG A 182 -19.35 -2.36 9.83
C ARG A 182 -19.65 -0.90 9.55
N ARG A 183 -20.08 -0.17 10.57
CA ARG A 183 -20.22 1.29 10.51
C ARG A 183 -18.95 1.98 10.95
N LEU A 184 -18.56 3.01 10.19
CA LEU A 184 -17.44 3.88 10.51
C LEU A 184 -17.77 4.69 11.76
N ARG A 185 -17.05 4.43 12.85
CA ARG A 185 -17.21 5.20 14.08
C ARG A 185 -16.31 6.43 14.04
N ALA A 186 -16.89 7.62 14.15
CA ALA A 186 -16.15 8.89 14.12
C ALA A 186 -14.99 8.94 15.13
N GLY A 187 -15.18 8.39 16.33
CA GLY A 187 -14.12 8.29 17.34
C GLY A 187 -12.94 7.41 16.91
N GLN A 188 -13.21 6.28 16.23
CA GLN A 188 -12.15 5.40 15.72
C GLN A 188 -11.42 6.07 14.55
N LEU A 189 -12.14 6.71 13.62
CA LEU A 189 -11.51 7.47 12.54
C LEU A 189 -10.63 8.59 13.09
N ARG A 190 -11.14 9.38 14.04
CA ARG A 190 -10.37 10.45 14.70
C ARG A 190 -9.09 9.91 15.33
N GLN A 191 -9.17 8.78 16.04
CA GLN A 191 -8.00 8.15 16.63
C GLN A 191 -6.97 7.73 15.55
N ARG A 192 -7.42 7.15 14.43
CA ARG A 192 -6.54 6.78 13.32
C ARG A 192 -5.85 7.99 12.71
N ILE A 193 -6.59 9.06 12.45
CA ILE A 193 -6.06 10.32 11.91
C ILE A 193 -5.01 10.92 12.87
N MET A 194 -5.28 10.94 14.18
CA MET A 194 -4.32 11.45 15.17
C MET A 194 -2.99 10.69 15.14
N LEU A 195 -3.04 9.35 15.07
CA LEU A 195 -1.85 8.51 14.97
C LEU A 195 -1.11 8.71 13.63
N SER A 196 -1.83 8.84 12.52
CA SER A 196 -1.22 9.14 11.22
C SER A 196 -0.52 10.49 11.23
N ASN A 197 -1.16 11.53 11.77
CA ASN A 197 -0.56 12.86 11.89
C ASN A 197 0.69 12.86 12.78
N GLU A 198 0.66 12.11 13.89
CA GLU A 198 1.82 11.95 14.76
C GLU A 198 2.98 11.25 14.02
N ALA A 199 2.69 10.19 13.26
CA ALA A 199 3.70 9.48 12.48
C ALA A 199 4.33 10.39 11.40
N VAL A 200 3.52 11.18 10.69
CA VAL A 200 4.00 12.14 9.69
C VAL A 200 4.84 13.25 10.33
N ARG A 201 4.41 13.78 11.48
CA ARG A 201 5.17 14.79 12.23
C ARG A 201 6.54 14.25 12.65
N LEU A 202 6.59 13.07 13.28
CA LEU A 202 7.84 12.44 13.70
C LEU A 202 8.75 12.12 12.51
N TRP A 203 8.18 11.67 11.38
CA TRP A 203 8.94 11.50 10.14
C TRP A 203 9.56 12.81 9.65
N GLY A 204 8.81 13.91 9.69
CA GLY A 204 9.29 15.24 9.36
C GLY A 204 10.44 15.70 10.27
N GLU A 205 10.32 15.48 11.57
CA GLU A 205 11.37 15.78 12.56
C GLU A 205 12.65 14.99 12.28
N ILE A 206 12.55 13.68 12.05
CA ILE A 206 13.69 12.81 11.69
C ILE A 206 14.34 13.31 10.40
N ARG A 207 13.54 13.63 9.37
CA ARG A 207 14.04 14.18 8.10
C ARG A 207 14.74 15.53 8.29
N GLY A 208 14.29 16.34 9.23
CA GLY A 208 14.91 17.60 9.62
C GLY A 208 16.30 17.41 10.23
N LEU A 209 16.50 16.35 11.02
CA LEU A 209 17.81 15.99 11.60
C LEU A 209 18.83 15.55 10.53
N CYS A 210 18.36 15.06 9.37
CA CYS A 210 19.23 14.67 8.26
C CYS A 210 19.69 15.85 7.38
N ARG A 211 19.33 17.09 7.72
CA ARG A 211 19.88 18.27 7.03
C ARG A 211 21.29 18.49 7.56
N ALA A 212 22.28 18.47 6.67
CA ALA A 212 23.63 18.88 7.00
C ALA A 212 23.56 20.29 7.61
N ARG A 213 24.25 20.49 8.74
CA ARG A 213 24.64 21.82 9.19
C ARG A 213 25.92 22.21 8.49
#